data_AF-X8CUY4-F1
#
_entry.id   AF-X8CUY4-F1
#
_cell.length_a   1.000
_cell.length_b   1.000
_cell.length_c   1.000
_cell.angle_alpha   90.00
_cell.angle_beta   90.00
_cell.angle_gamma   90.00
#
_symmetry.space_group_name_H-M   'P 1'
#
loop_
_entity.id
_entity.type
_entity.pdbx_description
1 polymer ?
#
loop_
_entity_poly.entity_id
_entity_poly.type
_entity_poly.pdbx_seq_one_letter_code
_entity_poly.pdbx_strand_id
1 'polypeptide(L)' 'MISVCREHAGNVKRWQDGQMALRWCAAGMVEAGKQFRRVNGHLHLPTLRSALERQTAEPVGPVVHNDEVSAA' A
#
# COMPACT_ATOMS: atom_id res chain seq x y z
N MET A 1 -10.96 3.59 -14.24
CA MET A 1 -9.60 3.84 -13.71
C MET A 1 -8.59 4.07 -14.83
N ILE A 2 -8.36 3.07 -15.70
CA ILE A 2 -7.54 3.23 -16.94
C ILE A 2 -8.12 4.27 -17.91
N SER A 3 -9.44 4.49 -17.88
CA SER A 3 -10.15 5.44 -18.74
C SER A 3 -9.66 6.89 -18.60
N VAL A 4 -9.43 7.37 -17.38
CA VAL A 4 -8.99 8.75 -17.12
C VAL A 4 -7.62 9.02 -17.74
N CYS A 5 -6.64 8.12 -17.54
CA CYS A 5 -5.32 8.29 -18.17
C CYS A 5 -5.42 8.30 -19.70
N ARG A 6 -6.25 7.43 -20.28
CA ARG A 6 -6.48 7.35 -21.72
C ARG A 6 -7.15 8.61 -22.28
N GLU A 7 -8.12 9.16 -21.55
CA GLU A 7 -8.84 10.37 -21.93
C GLU A 7 -7.92 11.59 -21.94
N HIS A 8 -7.14 11.78 -20.88
CA HIS A 8 -6.17 12.89 -20.82
C HIS A 8 -5.09 12.76 -21.90
N ALA A 9 -4.57 11.55 -22.15
CA ALA A 9 -3.60 11.33 -23.22
C ALA A 9 -4.20 11.55 -24.61
N GLY A 10 -5.46 11.20 -24.85
CA GLY A 10 -6.15 11.41 -26.14
C GLY A 10 -6.41 12.88 -26.50
N ASN A 11 -6.40 13.76 -25.50
CA ASN A 11 -6.56 15.21 -25.68
C ASN A 11 -5.27 15.90 -26.12
N VAL A 12 -4.11 15.26 -25.94
CA VAL A 12 -2.82 15.80 -26.37
C VAL A 12 -2.68 15.71 -27.89
N LYS A 13 -2.64 16.86 -28.56
CA LYS A 13 -2.58 16.93 -30.04
C LYS A 13 -1.17 17.10 -30.61
N ARG A 14 -0.20 17.54 -29.80
CA ARG A 14 1.19 17.77 -30.21
C ARG A 14 2.16 17.07 -29.28
N TRP A 15 2.37 15.79 -29.51
CA TRP A 15 3.43 15.03 -28.84
C TRP A 15 4.80 15.47 -29.36
N GLN A 16 5.76 15.67 -28.45
CA GLN A 16 7.11 16.14 -28.79
C GLN A 16 8.16 15.06 -28.56
N ASP A 17 8.14 14.42 -27.40
CA ASP A 17 9.14 13.42 -27.02
C ASP A 17 8.60 12.44 -25.95
N GLY A 18 9.44 11.49 -25.57
CA GLY A 18 9.12 10.52 -24.51
C GLY A 18 9.00 11.16 -23.11
N GLN A 19 9.67 12.27 -22.84
CA GLN A 19 9.55 12.97 -21.56
C GLN A 19 8.15 13.58 -21.38
N MET A 20 7.60 14.11 -22.46
CA MET A 20 6.21 14.58 -22.51
C MET A 20 5.23 13.43 -22.25
N ALA A 21 5.46 12.24 -22.82
CA ALA A 21 4.65 11.05 -22.55
C ALA A 21 4.67 10.68 -21.05
N LEU A 22 5.84 10.66 -20.42
CA LEU A 22 5.97 10.36 -18.99
C LEU A 22 5.25 11.39 -18.11
N ARG A 23 5.35 12.69 -18.43
CA ARG A 23 4.63 13.74 -17.68
C ARG A 23 3.12 13.59 -17.78
N TRP A 24 2.59 13.31 -18.97
CA TRP A 24 1.15 13.11 -19.16
C TRP A 24 0.65 11.81 -18.52
N CYS A 25 1.45 10.74 -18.52
CA CYS A 25 1.16 9.54 -17.74
C CYS A 25 1.07 9.85 -16.24
N ALA A 26 2.03 10.59 -15.69
CA ALA A 26 2.03 11.00 -14.29
C ALA A 26 0.82 11.90 -13.96
N ALA A 27 0.51 12.88 -14.82
CA ALA A 27 -0.68 13.72 -14.67
C ALA A 27 -1.99 12.91 -14.68
N GLY A 28 -2.10 11.93 -15.59
CA GLY A 28 -3.24 11.01 -15.63
C GLY A 28 -3.37 10.17 -14.35
N MET A 29 -2.27 9.71 -13.76
CA MET A 29 -2.28 8.98 -12.48
C MET A 29 -2.72 9.89 -11.32
N VAL A 30 -2.28 11.14 -11.29
CA VAL A 30 -2.70 12.12 -10.27
C VAL A 30 -4.22 12.36 -10.36
N GLU A 31 -4.75 12.52 -11.57
CA GLU A 31 -6.19 12.74 -11.76
C GLU A 31 -7.00 11.50 -11.40
N ALA A 32 -6.54 10.31 -11.78
CA ALA A 32 -7.17 9.05 -11.39
C ALA A 32 -7.22 8.88 -9.86
N GLY A 33 -6.18 9.36 -9.16
CA GLY A 33 -6.09 9.34 -7.69
C GLY A 33 -7.24 10.06 -6.98
N LYS A 34 -7.84 11.09 -7.58
CA LYS A 34 -8.97 11.81 -6.98
C LYS A 34 -10.23 10.96 -6.83
N GLN A 35 -10.37 9.92 -7.66
CA GLN A 35 -11.49 8.98 -7.62
C GLN A 35 -11.27 7.84 -6.61
N PHE A 36 -10.08 7.73 -6.02
CA PHE A 36 -9.78 6.68 -5.05
C PHE A 36 -10.38 7.01 -3.70
N ARG A 37 -10.96 5.98 -3.09
CA ARG A 37 -11.39 6.05 -1.70
C ARG A 37 -10.19 5.84 -0.79
N ARG A 38 -10.12 6.63 0.28
CA ARG A 38 -9.13 6.41 1.34
C ARG A 38 -9.50 5.18 2.14
N VAL A 39 -8.49 4.42 2.57
CA VAL A 39 -8.67 3.30 3.51
C VAL A 39 -8.78 3.87 4.92
N ASN A 40 -9.83 3.50 5.65
CA ASN A 40 -9.99 3.92 7.04
C ASN A 40 -8.81 3.43 7.88
N GLY A 41 -8.31 4.29 8.77
CA GLY A 41 -7.17 3.96 9.63
C GLY A 41 -5.82 3.83 8.92
N HIS A 42 -5.68 4.27 7.65
CA HIS A 42 -4.43 4.15 6.91
C HIS A 42 -3.22 4.79 7.63
N LEU A 43 -3.45 5.79 8.48
CA LEU A 43 -2.43 6.46 9.28
C LEU A 43 -1.80 5.54 10.34
N HIS A 44 -2.51 4.49 10.78
CA HIS A 44 -2.03 3.54 11.78
C HIS A 44 -1.30 2.33 11.16
N LEU A 45 -1.41 2.13 9.85
CA LEU A 45 -0.77 1.00 9.16
C LEU A 45 0.76 0.94 9.34
N PRO A 46 1.51 2.06 9.33
CA PRO A 46 2.95 2.02 9.60
C PRO A 46 3.27 1.48 10.99
N THR A 47 2.54 1.92 12.02
CA THR A 47 2.70 1.46 13.40
C THR A 47 2.37 -0.03 13.52
N LEU A 48 1.27 -0.46 12.90
CA LEU A 48 0.88 -1.86 12.86
C LEU A 48 1.97 -2.73 12.21
N ARG A 49 2.51 -2.30 11.05
CA ARG A 49 3.59 -3.00 10.37
C ARG A 49 4.81 -3.18 11.27
N SER A 50 5.27 -2.11 11.93
CA SER A 50 6.42 -2.19 12.84
C SER A 50 6.15 -3.06 14.08
N ALA A 51 4.91 -3.15 14.55
CA ALA A 51 4.56 -4.08 15.61
C ALA A 51 4.62 -5.54 15.14
N LEU A 52 4.04 -5.82 13.97
CA LEU A 52 4.08 -7.15 13.36
C LEU A 52 5.50 -7.61 13.07
N GLU A 53 6.33 -6.75 12.48
CA GLU A 53 7.74 -7.05 12.17
C GLU A 53 8.54 -7.41 13.44
N ARG A 54 8.31 -6.73 14.56
CA ARG A 54 8.94 -7.08 15.84
C ARG A 54 8.45 -8.44 16.34
N GLN A 55 7.15 -8.68 16.28
CA GLN A 55 6.57 -9.92 16.78
C GLN A 55 6.94 -11.14 15.92
N THR A 56 7.12 -10.97 14.62
CA THR A 56 7.58 -12.06 13.73
C THR A 56 9.09 -12.24 13.73
N ALA A 57 9.86 -11.20 14.09
CA ALA A 57 11.30 -11.30 14.27
C ALA A 57 11.69 -11.94 15.62
N GLU A 58 10.81 -11.90 16.62
CA GLU A 58 11.00 -12.67 17.85
C GLU A 58 10.84 -14.17 17.54
N PRO A 59 11.84 -15.00 17.86
CA PRO A 59 11.67 -16.45 17.79
C PRO A 59 10.62 -16.84 18.83
N VAL A 60 9.55 -17.51 18.38
CA VAL A 60 8.60 -18.17 19.28
C VAL A 60 9.39 -19.19 20.09
N GLY A 61 9.77 -18.82 21.32
CA GLY A 61 10.34 -19.77 22.27
C GLY A 61 9.35 -20.91 22.50
N PRO A 62 9.83 -22.14 22.72
CA PRO A 62 8.94 -23.28 22.93
C PRO A 62 7.96 -22.96 24.08
N VAL A 63 6.67 -23.12 23.81
CA VAL A 63 5.62 -23.00 24.84
C VAL A 63 5.80 -24.16 25.80
N VAL A 64 6.45 -23.93 26.93
CA VAL A 64 6.57 -24.91 28.01
C VAL A 64 5.29 -24.84 28.85
N HIS A 65 4.36 -25.78 28.64
CA HIS A 65 3.29 -26.03 29.60
C HIS A 65 3.88 -26.83 30.77
N ASN A 66 4.09 -26.16 31.90
CA ASN A 66 4.44 -26.81 33.15
C ASN A 66 3.17 -26.94 33.99
N ASP A 67 2.31 -27.89 33.63
CA ASP A 67 1.17 -28.27 34.47
C ASP A 67 1.69 -29.10 35.65
N GLU A 68 2.02 -28.43 36.75
CA GLU A 68 2.25 -29.09 38.04
C GLU A 68 0.91 -29.60 38.58
N VAL A 69 0.57 -30.84 38.23
CA VAL A 69 -0.56 -31.57 38.83
C VAL A 69 -0.17 -31.97 40.25
N SER A 70 -0.59 -31.16 41.22
CA SER A 70 -0.51 -31.51 42.64
C SER A 70 -1.61 -32.53 42.96
N ALA A 71 -1.24 -33.81 43.09
CA ALA A 71 -2.13 -34.87 43.55
C ALA A 71 -2.28 -34.78 45.09
N ALA A 72 -3.51 -34.59 45.55
CA ALA A 72 -3.92 -34.69 46.95
C ALA A 72 -4.85 -35.88 47.13
#